data_AF-A0A2T3IL68-F1
#
_entry.id   AF-A0A2T3IL68-F1
#
_cell.length_a   1.000
_cell.length_b   1.000
_cell.length_c   1.000
_cell.angle_alpha   90.00
_cell.angle_beta   90.00
_cell.angle_gamma   90.00
#
_symmetry.space_group_name_H-M   'P 1'
#
loop_
_entity.id
_entity.type
_entity.pdbx_description
1 polymer ?
#
loop_
_entity_poly.entity_id
_entity_poly.type
_entity_poly.pdbx_seq_one_letter_code
_entity_poly.pdbx_strand_id
1 'polypeptide(L)'
;MYIIDRGENLDIDGSDIFVPTFENMRTKLKSEFEGELSPELIDKVMTEEYSEKFRGHWDAFHNDLAASGKHWSKSFDSNESESFANKYFKSNLDTSSFTTRQEILSEIGAWEVFRGDGLTEFNNIKGKPGAIEILEIQHMPDTIENLMSQDKIKTIKL
;
A
#
# COMPACT_ATOMS: atom_id res chain seq x y z
N MET A 1 24.36 -5.43 6.54
CA MET A 1 24.21 -6.22 5.30
C MET A 1 23.01 -7.10 5.49
N TYR A 2 21.97 -6.88 4.70
CA TYR A 2 20.77 -7.72 4.69
C TYR A 2 20.85 -8.58 3.43
N ILE A 3 20.79 -9.91 3.60
CA ILE A 3 20.74 -10.85 2.49
C ILE A 3 19.25 -11.13 2.28
N ILE A 4 18.70 -10.63 1.17
CA ILE A 4 17.36 -10.99 0.72
C ILE A 4 17.57 -12.06 -0.35
N ASP A 5 17.31 -13.31 0.02
CA ASP A 5 17.25 -14.40 -0.95
C ASP A 5 15.92 -14.29 -1.69
N ARG A 6 15.98 -13.96 -2.98
CA ARG A 6 14.78 -13.85 -3.84
C ARG A 6 14.30 -15.21 -4.33
N GLY A 7 15.02 -16.30 -3.99
CA GLY A 7 14.70 -17.67 -4.38
C GLY A 7 14.72 -17.89 -5.89
N GLU A 8 14.55 -19.16 -6.29
CA GLU A 8 14.39 -19.58 -7.69
C GLU A 8 12.96 -19.37 -8.21
N ASN A 9 12.04 -18.88 -7.38
CA ASN A 9 10.61 -18.83 -7.68
C ASN A 9 10.17 -17.63 -8.53
N LEU A 10 10.99 -16.58 -8.65
CA LEU A 10 10.69 -15.40 -9.48
C LEU A 10 10.41 -15.79 -10.95
N ASP A 11 11.08 -16.84 -11.43
CA ASP A 11 10.90 -17.42 -12.77
C ASP A 11 9.73 -18.42 -12.86
N ILE A 12 9.15 -18.84 -11.74
CA ILE A 12 8.15 -19.93 -11.66
C ILE A 12 6.72 -19.40 -11.46
N ASP A 13 6.52 -18.38 -10.61
CA ASP A 13 5.19 -17.80 -10.30
C ASP A 13 5.05 -16.33 -10.71
N GLY A 14 6.15 -15.69 -11.11
CA GLY A 14 6.18 -14.27 -11.45
C GLY A 14 6.04 -13.36 -10.22
N SER A 15 6.25 -13.85 -9.00
CA SER A 15 6.13 -13.05 -7.79
C SER A 15 7.35 -12.16 -7.59
N ASP A 16 7.14 -10.86 -7.40
CA ASP A 16 8.18 -9.88 -7.13
C ASP A 16 8.25 -9.54 -5.64
N ILE A 17 9.32 -10.01 -5.00
CA ILE A 17 9.55 -9.84 -3.57
C ILE A 17 10.62 -8.77 -3.35
N PHE A 18 10.28 -7.72 -2.59
CA PHE A 18 11.20 -6.63 -2.29
C PHE A 18 10.99 -6.02 -0.91
N VAL A 19 12.02 -5.32 -0.43
CA VAL A 19 11.91 -4.50 0.79
C VAL A 19 11.31 -3.16 0.41
N PRO A 20 10.19 -2.73 1.02
CA PRO A 20 9.44 -1.56 0.59
C PRO A 20 10.11 -0.29 1.14
N THR A 21 11.21 0.13 0.54
CA THR A 21 11.73 1.49 0.74
C THR A 21 10.96 2.48 -0.13
N PHE A 22 10.99 3.78 0.16
CA PHE A 22 10.34 4.78 -0.71
C PHE A 22 10.83 4.69 -2.16
N GLU A 23 12.13 4.45 -2.36
CA GLU A 23 12.72 4.31 -3.69
C GLU A 23 12.25 3.04 -4.42
N ASN A 24 12.25 1.90 -3.72
CA ASN A 24 11.78 0.65 -4.30
C ASN A 24 10.29 0.75 -4.63
N MET A 25 9.48 1.29 -3.71
CA MET A 25 8.05 1.48 -3.94
C MET A 25 7.79 2.39 -5.15
N ARG A 26 8.43 3.57 -5.25
CA ARG A 26 8.27 4.44 -6.43
C ARG A 26 8.56 3.73 -7.74
N THR A 27 9.63 2.94 -7.76
CA THR A 27 10.06 2.21 -8.96
C THR A 27 9.03 1.15 -9.33
N LYS A 28 8.58 0.36 -8.37
CA LYS A 28 7.62 -0.73 -8.59
C LYS A 28 6.23 -0.20 -8.95
N LEU A 29 5.70 0.73 -8.17
CA LEU A 29 4.37 1.31 -8.38
C LEU A 29 4.18 1.93 -9.77
N LYS A 30 5.22 2.54 -10.35
CA LYS A 30 5.14 3.08 -11.71
C LYS A 30 4.92 2.02 -12.78
N SER A 31 5.43 0.81 -12.54
CA SER A 31 5.21 -0.34 -13.42
C SER A 31 3.84 -0.97 -13.14
N GLU A 32 3.48 -1.15 -11.88
CA GLU A 32 2.23 -1.81 -11.49
C GLU A 32 0.98 -1.00 -11.86
N PHE A 33 1.04 0.32 -11.73
CA PHE A 33 -0.07 1.23 -12.04
C PHE A 33 0.09 1.93 -13.40
N GLU A 34 0.80 1.31 -14.34
CA GLU A 34 1.00 1.90 -15.66
C GLU A 34 -0.35 2.16 -16.35
N GLY A 35 -0.61 3.43 -16.69
CA GLY A 35 -1.88 3.85 -17.31
C GLY A 35 -3.02 4.13 -16.32
N GLU A 36 -2.86 3.75 -15.05
CA GLU A 36 -3.84 4.00 -13.98
C GLU A 36 -3.45 5.22 -13.14
N LEU A 37 -2.20 5.29 -12.70
CA LEU A 37 -1.67 6.40 -11.90
C LEU A 37 -0.57 7.16 -12.66
N SER A 38 -0.53 8.49 -12.48
CA SER A 38 0.55 9.31 -13.03
C SER A 38 1.88 9.00 -12.32
N PRO A 39 2.96 8.71 -13.07
CA PRO A 39 4.29 8.50 -12.49
C PRO A 39 4.78 9.69 -11.64
N GLU A 40 4.43 10.91 -12.04
CA GLU A 40 4.77 12.14 -11.32
C GLU A 40 4.02 12.24 -9.99
N LEU A 41 2.76 11.80 -9.93
CA LEU A 41 2.00 11.72 -8.69
C LEU A 41 2.57 10.64 -7.76
N ILE A 42 2.95 9.47 -8.30
CA ILE A 42 3.63 8.41 -7.53
C ILE A 42 4.91 8.96 -6.91
N ASP A 43 5.75 9.64 -7.69
CA ASP A 43 7.00 10.23 -7.19
C ASP A 43 6.77 11.22 -6.06
N LYS A 44 5.68 11.97 -6.13
CA LYS A 44 5.31 12.98 -5.15
C LYS A 44 4.83 12.35 -3.85
N VAL A 45 3.95 11.35 -3.92
CA VAL A 45 3.27 10.81 -2.74
C VAL A 45 4.07 9.75 -2.01
N MET A 46 5.02 9.11 -2.69
CA MET A 46 5.88 8.06 -2.12
C MET A 46 7.18 8.67 -1.58
N THR A 47 7.03 9.55 -0.62
CA THR A 47 8.14 10.23 0.09
C THR A 47 7.88 10.24 1.60
N GLU A 48 8.94 10.42 2.39
CA GLU A 48 8.83 10.57 3.84
C GLU A 48 7.96 11.78 4.20
N GLU A 49 8.27 12.94 3.60
CA GLU A 49 7.52 14.19 3.80
C GLU A 49 6.02 14.02 3.50
N TYR A 50 5.67 13.41 2.36
CA TYR A 50 4.26 13.23 2.03
C TYR A 50 3.58 12.18 2.91
N SER A 51 4.31 11.15 3.37
CA SER A 51 3.76 10.15 4.30
C SER A 51 3.36 10.79 5.63
N GLU A 52 4.16 11.71 6.15
CA GLU A 52 3.82 12.51 7.33
C GLU A 52 2.59 13.39 7.09
N LYS A 53 2.55 14.10 5.95
CA LYS A 53 1.40 14.94 5.55
C LYS A 53 0.11 14.12 5.45
N PHE A 54 0.17 12.98 4.78
CA PHE A 54 -0.95 12.07 4.61
C PHE A 54 -1.45 11.56 5.97
N ARG A 55 -0.54 11.12 6.86
CA ARG A 55 -0.87 10.73 8.24
C ARG A 55 -1.54 11.86 9.02
N GLY A 56 -1.12 13.10 8.81
CA GLY A 56 -1.73 14.29 9.40
C GLY A 56 -3.20 14.51 9.02
N HIS A 57 -3.68 13.89 7.93
CA HIS A 57 -5.08 13.95 7.49
C HIS A 57 -5.92 12.75 7.95
N TRP A 58 -5.29 11.72 8.53
CA TRP A 58 -5.93 10.43 8.82
C TRP A 58 -7.09 10.56 9.81
N ASP A 59 -6.89 11.29 10.91
CA ASP A 59 -7.95 11.54 11.90
C ASP A 59 -9.13 12.30 11.30
N ALA A 60 -8.86 13.29 10.44
CA ALA A 60 -9.91 14.06 9.78
C ALA A 60 -10.70 13.18 8.80
N PHE A 61 -10.02 12.34 8.04
CA PHE A 61 -10.63 11.39 7.12
C PHE A 61 -11.49 10.36 7.86
N HIS A 62 -10.97 9.76 8.93
CA HIS A 62 -11.72 8.81 9.77
C HIS A 62 -12.96 9.43 10.41
N ASN A 63 -12.86 10.67 10.89
CA ASN A 63 -14.01 11.36 11.46
C ASN A 63 -15.08 11.66 10.40
N ASP A 64 -14.69 12.00 9.18
CA ASP A 64 -15.63 12.20 8.06
C ASP A 64 -16.36 10.90 7.70
N LEU A 65 -15.61 9.79 7.61
CA LEU A 65 -16.18 8.46 7.40
C LEU A 65 -17.13 8.06 8.52
N ALA A 66 -16.73 8.22 9.78
CA ALA A 66 -17.54 7.89 10.93
C ALA A 66 -18.84 8.71 10.99
N ALA A 67 -18.79 10.00 10.62
CA ALA A 67 -19.98 10.85 10.51
C ALA A 67 -20.95 10.36 9.43
N SER A 68 -20.46 9.67 8.40
CA SER A 68 -21.27 8.99 7.38
C SER A 68 -21.69 7.56 7.76
N GLY A 69 -21.36 7.10 8.96
CA GLY A 69 -21.65 5.74 9.44
C GLY A 69 -20.75 4.66 8.84
N LYS A 70 -19.60 5.03 8.28
CA LYS A 70 -18.66 4.14 7.59
C LYS A 70 -17.38 3.96 8.40
N HIS A 71 -16.76 2.79 8.21
CA HIS A 71 -15.44 2.47 8.76
C HIS A 71 -14.35 2.71 7.71
N TRP A 72 -13.11 3.00 8.11
CA TRP A 72 -12.00 3.30 7.19
C TRP A 72 -11.76 2.21 6.15
N SER A 73 -11.88 0.95 6.56
CA SER A 73 -11.74 -0.20 5.67
C SER A 73 -12.80 -0.27 4.57
N LYS A 74 -13.87 0.53 4.65
CA LYS A 74 -14.87 0.66 3.58
C LYS A 74 -14.50 1.71 2.54
N SER A 75 -13.48 2.53 2.78
CA SER A 75 -13.01 3.56 1.85
C SER A 75 -12.08 3.05 0.75
N PHE A 76 -11.80 1.75 0.75
CA PHE A 76 -10.92 1.09 -0.22
C PHE A 76 -11.63 0.77 -1.53
N ASP A 77 -12.92 0.42 -1.47
CA ASP A 77 -13.70 0.03 -2.65
C ASP A 77 -14.67 1.13 -3.10
N SER A 78 -14.40 2.40 -2.78
CA SER A 78 -15.42 3.45 -2.88
C SER A 78 -14.85 4.88 -2.96
N ASN A 79 -15.69 5.85 -3.35
CA ASN A 79 -15.26 7.22 -3.69
C ASN A 79 -15.10 8.16 -2.48
N GLU A 80 -14.89 7.61 -1.29
CA GLU A 80 -14.88 8.35 -0.02
C GLU A 80 -13.62 9.19 0.10
N SER A 81 -12.50 8.65 -0.40
CA SER A 81 -11.22 9.35 -0.47
C SER A 81 -11.29 10.58 -1.35
N GLU A 82 -11.92 10.46 -2.52
CA GLU A 82 -12.18 11.56 -3.44
C GLU A 82 -13.16 12.58 -2.85
N SER A 83 -14.25 12.10 -2.23
CA SER A 83 -15.24 12.97 -1.58
C SER A 83 -14.63 13.79 -0.45
N PHE A 84 -13.83 13.15 0.40
CA PHE A 84 -13.07 13.81 1.46
C PHE A 84 -12.09 14.83 0.87
N ALA A 85 -11.31 14.42 -0.12
CA ALA A 85 -10.28 15.25 -0.72
C ALA A 85 -10.88 16.52 -1.36
N ASN A 86 -11.99 16.39 -2.10
CA ASN A 86 -12.70 17.51 -2.71
C ASN A 86 -13.33 18.47 -1.69
N LYS A 87 -13.73 17.96 -0.51
CA LYS A 87 -14.28 18.77 0.58
C LYS A 87 -13.19 19.49 1.37
N TYR A 88 -12.06 18.82 1.61
CA TYR A 88 -11.04 19.26 2.56
C TYR A 88 -9.93 20.09 1.91
N PHE A 89 -9.55 19.75 0.68
CA PHE A 89 -8.48 20.43 -0.04
C PHE A 89 -9.02 21.48 -1.00
N LYS A 90 -8.34 22.63 -1.06
CA LYS A 90 -8.64 23.71 -2.01
C LYS A 90 -7.84 23.62 -3.30
N SER A 91 -6.77 22.82 -3.28
CA SER A 91 -5.83 22.67 -4.38
C SER A 91 -6.08 21.34 -5.08
N ASN A 92 -6.33 21.37 -6.38
CA ASN A 92 -6.48 20.15 -7.19
C ASN A 92 -5.27 19.22 -7.03
N LEU A 93 -4.08 19.78 -6.85
CA LEU A 93 -2.87 19.00 -6.66
C LEU A 93 -2.84 18.29 -5.30
N ASP A 94 -3.36 18.91 -4.24
CA ASP A 94 -3.46 18.26 -2.94
C ASP A 94 -4.53 17.16 -2.96
N THR A 95 -5.66 17.42 -3.65
CA THR A 95 -6.69 16.41 -3.91
C THR A 95 -6.10 15.19 -4.60
N SER A 96 -5.47 15.37 -5.77
CA SER A 96 -4.87 14.27 -6.52
C SER A 96 -3.78 13.55 -5.74
N SER A 97 -2.96 14.28 -4.97
CA SER A 97 -1.93 13.63 -4.14
C SER A 97 -2.55 12.74 -3.07
N PHE A 98 -3.62 13.19 -2.41
CA PHE A 98 -4.27 12.42 -1.36
C PHE A 98 -4.96 11.18 -1.92
N THR A 99 -5.70 11.33 -3.02
CA THR A 99 -6.40 10.20 -3.66
C THR A 99 -5.41 9.18 -4.20
N THR A 100 -4.33 9.60 -4.87
CA THR A 100 -3.26 8.68 -5.32
C THR A 100 -2.64 7.93 -4.15
N ARG A 101 -2.36 8.59 -3.01
CA ARG A 101 -1.79 7.90 -1.85
C ARG A 101 -2.77 6.91 -1.23
N GLN A 102 -4.06 7.24 -1.19
CA GLN A 102 -5.09 6.34 -0.70
C GLN A 102 -5.29 5.13 -1.62
N GLU A 103 -5.20 5.33 -2.93
CA GLU A 103 -5.32 4.24 -3.92
C GLU A 103 -4.15 3.26 -3.79
N ILE A 104 -2.93 3.76 -3.67
CA ILE A 104 -1.74 2.93 -3.36
C ILE A 104 -1.92 2.16 -2.04
N LEU A 105 -2.49 2.82 -1.01
CA LEU A 105 -2.79 2.17 0.26
C LEU A 105 -3.84 1.06 0.11
N SER A 106 -4.88 1.29 -0.69
CA SER A 106 -5.97 0.35 -0.93
C SER A 106 -5.47 -0.93 -1.60
N GLU A 107 -4.70 -0.77 -2.67
CA GLU A 107 -4.27 -1.90 -3.51
C GLU A 107 -3.13 -2.71 -2.91
N ILE A 108 -2.15 -2.04 -2.30
CA ILE A 108 -0.89 -2.67 -1.88
C ILE A 108 -0.77 -2.77 -0.36
N GLY A 109 -1.74 -2.22 0.39
CA GLY A 109 -1.73 -2.25 1.84
C GLY A 109 -0.57 -1.46 2.45
N ALA A 110 0.01 -0.50 1.71
CA ALA A 110 1.11 0.35 2.15
C ALA A 110 0.64 1.35 3.22
N TRP A 111 0.47 0.82 4.44
CA TRP A 111 -0.24 1.38 5.60
C TRP A 111 0.13 2.84 5.94
N GLU A 112 -0.72 3.54 6.69
CA GLU A 112 -0.46 4.94 7.12
C GLU A 112 0.83 5.07 7.95
N VAL A 113 1.29 3.96 8.52
CA VAL A 113 2.54 3.87 9.29
C VAL A 113 3.79 3.63 8.44
N PHE A 114 3.64 3.47 7.13
CA PHE A 114 4.74 3.20 6.21
C PHE A 114 5.84 4.26 6.31
N ARG A 115 7.04 3.82 6.70
CA ARG A 115 8.23 4.67 6.90
C ARG A 115 9.18 4.68 5.71
N GLY A 116 9.03 3.74 4.78
CA GLY A 116 9.88 3.65 3.59
C GLY A 116 11.38 3.44 3.87
N ASP A 117 11.74 2.96 5.06
CA ASP A 117 13.11 2.56 5.45
C ASP A 117 13.30 1.04 5.46
N GLY A 118 12.25 0.28 5.10
CA GLY A 118 12.25 -1.19 5.05
C GLY A 118 12.11 -1.87 6.41
N LEU A 119 11.92 -1.11 7.50
CA LEU A 119 11.76 -1.64 8.85
C LEU A 119 10.31 -1.54 9.31
N THR A 120 9.83 -2.56 10.02
CA THR A 120 8.50 -2.49 10.63
C THR A 120 8.51 -1.50 11.81
N GLU A 121 7.56 -0.56 11.83
CA GLU A 121 7.51 0.53 12.83
C GLU A 121 7.52 0.01 14.28
N PHE A 122 6.88 -1.13 14.55
CA PHE A 122 6.74 -1.70 15.89
C PHE A 122 8.03 -2.28 16.50
N ASN A 123 9.12 -2.42 15.75
CA ASN A 123 10.35 -3.08 16.21
C ASN A 123 11.62 -2.20 16.14
N ASN A 124 11.47 -0.89 15.94
CA ASN A 124 12.61 0.01 15.76
C ASN A 124 13.19 0.51 17.09
N ILE A 125 14.01 -0.31 17.76
CA ILE A 125 14.90 0.17 18.83
C ILE A 125 16.25 0.51 18.19
N LYS A 126 16.61 1.79 18.21
CA LYS A 126 17.90 2.29 17.70
C LYS A 126 19.06 1.45 18.24
N GLY A 127 19.80 0.79 17.34
CA GLY A 127 20.94 -0.06 17.68
C GLY A 127 20.63 -1.54 17.95
N LYS A 128 19.39 -2.01 17.71
CA LYS A 128 19.03 -3.45 17.77
C LYS A 128 18.62 -3.99 16.40
N PRO A 129 18.77 -5.30 16.15
CA PRO A 129 18.16 -5.95 14.99
C PRO A 129 16.64 -5.74 15.02
N GLY A 130 16.08 -5.17 13.95
CA GLY A 130 14.65 -4.98 13.76
C GLY A 130 14.07 -5.98 12.76
N ALA A 131 12.75 -6.13 12.77
CA ALA A 131 12.05 -6.87 11.72
C ALA A 131 12.10 -6.09 10.40
N ILE A 132 12.39 -6.79 9.31
CA ILE A 132 12.37 -6.25 7.95
C ILE A 132 10.96 -6.48 7.40
N GLU A 133 10.37 -5.43 6.84
CA GLU A 133 9.14 -5.55 6.08
C GLU A 133 9.46 -6.06 4.67
N ILE A 134 8.68 -7.03 4.20
CA ILE A 134 8.80 -7.59 2.86
C ILE A 134 7.44 -7.47 2.20
N LEU A 135 7.44 -6.96 0.98
CA LEU A 135 6.28 -6.89 0.12
C LEU A 135 6.45 -7.86 -1.04
N GLU A 136 5.40 -8.63 -1.31
CA GLU A 136 5.30 -9.57 -2.42
C GLU A 136 4.15 -9.13 -3.32
N ILE A 137 4.44 -8.95 -4.61
CA ILE A 137 3.43 -8.71 -5.64
C ILE A 137 3.33 -9.97 -6.49
N GLN A 138 2.14 -10.58 -6.51
CA GLN A 138 1.87 -11.79 -7.29
C GLN A 138 1.18 -11.42 -8.59
N HIS A 139 1.87 -11.54 -9.73
CA HIS A 139 1.30 -11.18 -11.04
C HIS A 139 0.35 -12.25 -11.60
N MET A 140 0.48 -13.51 -11.16
CA MET A 140 -0.32 -14.64 -11.63
C MET A 140 -0.78 -15.50 -10.45
N PRO A 141 -1.61 -14.98 -9.54
CA PRO A 141 -2.10 -15.77 -8.42
C PRO A 141 -2.95 -16.95 -8.93
N ASP A 142 -2.77 -18.12 -8.31
CA ASP A 142 -3.65 -19.26 -8.53
C ASP A 142 -5.11 -18.86 -8.22
N THR A 143 -6.06 -19.28 -9.05
CA THR A 143 -7.48 -19.06 -8.75
C THR A 143 -7.90 -19.81 -7.49
N ILE A 144 -8.99 -19.38 -6.84
CA ILE A 144 -9.57 -20.09 -5.68
C ILE A 144 -9.86 -21.55 -6.05
N GLU A 145 -10.37 -21.82 -7.25
CA GLU A 145 -10.61 -23.17 -7.74
C GLU A 145 -9.33 -23.99 -7.85
N ASN A 146 -8.24 -23.40 -8.39
CA ASN A 146 -6.94 -24.07 -8.48
C ASN A 146 -6.39 -24.39 -7.09
N LEU A 147 -6.41 -23.41 -6.18
CA LEU A 147 -5.94 -23.57 -4.80
C LEU A 147 -6.73 -24.65 -4.04
N MET A 148 -8.05 -24.72 -4.23
CA MET A 148 -8.88 -25.79 -3.66
C MET A 148 -8.56 -27.16 -4.27
N SER A 149 -8.37 -27.23 -5.59
CA SER A 149 -8.05 -28.50 -6.28
C SER A 149 -6.69 -29.08 -5.89
N GLN A 150 -5.77 -28.22 -5.45
CA GLN A 150 -4.44 -28.57 -4.95
C GLN A 150 -4.41 -28.82 -3.43
N ASP A 151 -5.57 -28.82 -2.75
CA ASP A 151 -5.68 -28.92 -1.29
C ASP A 151 -4.93 -27.82 -0.50
N LYS A 152 -4.57 -26.69 -1.16
CA LYS A 152 -3.89 -25.56 -0.52
C LYS A 152 -4.84 -24.73 0.36
N ILE A 153 -6.12 -24.64 0.00
CA ILE A 153 -7.16 -23.93 0.76
C ILE A 153 -8.44 -24.77 0.85
N LYS A 154 -9.29 -24.50 1.86
CA LYS A 154 -10.58 -25.17 2.03
C LYS A 154 -11.65 -24.17 2.46
N THR A 155 -12.84 -24.29 1.89
CA THR A 155 -14.01 -23.50 2.30
C THR A 155 -14.49 -23.97 3.67
N ILE A 156 -14.46 -23.08 4.66
CA ILE A 156 -15.07 -23.32 5.96
C ILE A 156 -16.49 -22.73 5.93
N LYS A 157 -17.51 -23.58 6.02
CA LYS A 157 -18.88 -23.10 6.28
C LYS A 157 -18.96 -22.67 7.74
N LEU A 158 -19.28 -21.40 7.95
CA LEU A 158 -19.60 -20.81 9.26
C LEU A 158 -21.09 -21.02 9.58
#